data_AF-A0A7X6WKG6-F1
#
_entry.id   AF-A0A7X6WKG6-F1
#
_cell.length_a   1.000
_cell.length_b   1.000
_cell.length_c   1.000
_cell.angle_alpha   90.00
_cell.angle_beta   90.00
_cell.angle_gamma   90.00
#
_symmetry.space_group_name_H-M   'P 1'
#
loop_
_entity.id
_entity.type
_entity.pdbx_description
1 polymer ?
#
loop_
_entity_poly.entity_id
_entity_poly.type
_entity_poly.pdbx_seq_one_letter_code
_entity_poly.pdbx_strand_id
1 'polypeptide(L)'
;VKDIANQVRDKLNLSLSSRVGVLFPILSRNRFSLILKGIAAAVPQGEVIVQFSYPTDEVGNRLLPDDYCDSLGKRFGDVITQEEALAANYRHPITGIDYIRLYSDIIKGEGARSEIFLCNDPVRIGEFEVEGVVVADIHKRDQTKSKIESVVPNSITLQDICSTGPVWSEWGVLGSNLSAGDHLKLAPRQADLVAEEIQRRVVEGLNKQVEVIIYGDGAYRDPSTGIYELADPVTAFGVTSRLRGFYRCGFKYKYVVDSCFAEGKSLPEIEADLQAKMGAEFAQDSLETEGTTPRRVEDIIASLADLVSGSADAATPLVICKGFLGSIQRRK
;
A
#
# COMPACT_ATOMS: atom_id res chain seq x y z
N VAL A 1 19.16 -8.99 0.46
CA VAL A 1 18.97 -10.09 -0.52
C VAL A 1 19.11 -11.46 0.11
N LYS A 2 20.27 -11.83 0.68
CA LYS A 2 20.51 -13.18 1.24
C LYS A 2 19.47 -13.63 2.28
N ASP A 3 19.06 -12.74 3.18
CA ASP A 3 18.04 -13.08 4.19
C ASP A 3 16.69 -13.40 3.58
N ILE A 4 16.28 -12.66 2.54
CA ILE A 4 15.05 -12.94 1.77
C ILE A 4 15.18 -14.31 1.10
N ALA A 5 16.29 -14.58 0.41
CA ALA A 5 16.52 -15.84 -0.29
C ALA A 5 16.42 -17.05 0.64
N ASN A 6 17.05 -16.97 1.82
CA ASN A 6 16.99 -18.02 2.82
C ASN A 6 15.56 -18.19 3.37
N GLN A 7 14.90 -17.10 3.77
CA GLN A 7 13.55 -17.20 4.33
C GLN A 7 12.51 -17.68 3.32
N VAL A 8 12.59 -17.25 2.05
CA VAL A 8 11.72 -17.75 0.99
C VAL A 8 11.93 -19.25 0.80
N ARG A 9 13.19 -19.69 0.72
CA ARG A 9 13.53 -21.10 0.58
C ARG A 9 13.03 -21.94 1.75
N ASP A 10 13.28 -21.49 2.98
CA ASP A 10 12.93 -22.23 4.19
C ASP A 10 11.41 -22.28 4.40
N LYS A 11 10.71 -21.15 4.22
CA LYS A 11 9.25 -21.06 4.46
C LYS A 11 8.43 -21.79 3.40
N LEU A 12 8.90 -21.82 2.16
CA LEU A 12 8.24 -22.55 1.08
C LEU A 12 8.86 -23.94 0.85
N ASN A 13 9.83 -24.37 1.66
CA ASN A 13 10.53 -25.64 1.53
C ASN A 13 11.07 -25.91 0.10
N LEU A 14 11.72 -24.91 -0.50
CA LEU A 14 12.19 -24.96 -1.88
C LEU A 14 13.60 -25.55 -1.98
N SER A 15 13.86 -26.26 -3.07
CA SER A 15 15.21 -26.62 -3.51
C SER A 15 15.83 -25.50 -4.37
N LEU A 16 17.12 -25.57 -4.67
CA LEU A 16 17.77 -24.59 -5.56
C LEU A 16 17.25 -24.64 -7.01
N SER A 17 16.65 -25.75 -7.41
CA SER A 17 16.08 -25.98 -8.76
C SER A 17 14.55 -25.83 -8.80
N SER A 18 13.92 -25.41 -7.70
CA SER A 18 12.47 -25.35 -7.61
C SER A 18 11.85 -24.24 -8.45
N ARG A 19 10.56 -24.40 -8.77
CA ARG A 19 9.74 -23.35 -9.41
C ARG A 19 9.02 -22.52 -8.34
N VAL A 20 9.24 -21.21 -8.32
CA VAL A 20 8.57 -20.29 -7.40
C VAL A 20 7.70 -19.30 -8.17
N GLY A 21 6.45 -19.15 -7.75
CA GLY A 21 5.53 -18.14 -8.28
C GLY A 21 5.64 -16.82 -7.52
N VAL A 22 5.50 -15.71 -8.24
CA VAL A 22 5.40 -14.35 -7.67
C VAL A 22 4.14 -13.69 -8.22
N LEU A 23 3.18 -13.39 -7.35
CA LEU A 23 1.87 -12.86 -7.74
C LEU A 23 1.76 -11.37 -7.51
N PHE A 24 1.33 -10.65 -8.54
CA PHE A 24 0.90 -9.24 -8.50
C PHE A 24 1.89 -8.28 -7.83
N PRO A 25 3.19 -8.34 -8.16
CA PRO A 25 4.13 -7.38 -7.61
C PRO A 25 3.86 -5.98 -8.16
N ILE A 26 4.02 -4.96 -7.30
CA ILE A 26 4.02 -3.57 -7.76
C ILE A 26 5.20 -3.28 -8.69
N LEU A 27 5.04 -2.31 -9.58
CA LEU A 27 6.04 -1.88 -10.55
C LEU A 27 6.98 -0.84 -9.93
N SER A 28 7.99 -1.30 -9.18
CA SER A 28 8.87 -0.38 -8.45
C SER A 28 10.30 -0.87 -8.32
N ARG A 29 11.24 -0.03 -8.81
CA ARG A 29 12.69 -0.21 -8.58
C ARG A 29 13.07 -0.09 -7.11
N ASN A 30 12.41 0.81 -6.40
CA ASN A 30 12.73 1.15 -5.02
C ASN A 30 12.12 0.15 -4.03
N ARG A 31 10.87 -0.26 -4.26
CA ARG A 31 10.11 -1.09 -3.30
C ARG A 31 10.25 -2.59 -3.57
N PHE A 32 10.41 -3.02 -4.82
CA PHE A 32 10.29 -4.45 -5.17
C PHE A 32 11.52 -5.08 -5.81
N SER A 33 12.37 -4.34 -6.55
CA SER A 33 13.49 -4.96 -7.28
C SER A 33 14.45 -5.78 -6.42
N LEU A 34 14.82 -5.33 -5.21
CA LEU A 34 15.65 -6.12 -4.31
C LEU A 34 14.92 -7.30 -3.66
N ILE A 35 13.61 -7.19 -3.48
CA ILE A 35 12.78 -8.30 -3.01
C ILE A 35 12.76 -9.40 -4.06
N LEU A 36 12.51 -9.03 -5.34
CA LEU A 36 12.55 -9.96 -6.46
C LEU A 36 13.92 -10.61 -6.62
N LYS A 37 15.00 -9.82 -6.49
CA LYS A 37 16.38 -10.34 -6.47
C LYS A 37 16.56 -11.39 -5.36
N GLY A 38 16.04 -11.12 -4.15
CA GLY A 38 16.03 -12.09 -3.05
C GLY A 38 15.26 -13.38 -3.36
N ILE A 39 14.09 -13.26 -3.98
CA ILE A 39 13.27 -14.42 -4.39
C ILE A 39 14.00 -15.25 -5.45
N ALA A 40 14.58 -14.61 -6.47
CA ALA A 40 15.33 -15.30 -7.52
C ALA A 40 16.58 -16.01 -6.97
N ALA A 41 17.29 -15.38 -6.04
CA ALA A 41 18.42 -15.98 -5.33
C ALA A 41 18.02 -17.17 -4.42
N ALA A 42 16.73 -17.37 -4.14
CA ALA A 42 16.25 -18.56 -3.43
C ALA A 42 16.39 -19.82 -4.30
N VAL A 43 16.19 -19.69 -5.62
CA VAL A 43 16.11 -20.78 -6.61
C VAL A 43 17.05 -20.54 -7.82
N PRO A 44 18.37 -20.37 -7.61
CA PRO A 44 19.31 -19.94 -8.66
C PRO A 44 19.51 -20.94 -9.79
N GLN A 45 19.00 -22.17 -9.68
CA GLN A 45 19.02 -23.21 -10.73
C GLN A 45 17.60 -23.58 -11.18
N GLY A 46 16.60 -22.88 -10.67
CA GLY A 46 15.19 -23.12 -10.88
C GLY A 46 14.56 -22.08 -11.79
N GLU A 47 13.35 -21.68 -11.45
CA GLU A 47 12.52 -20.81 -12.27
C GLU A 47 11.67 -19.90 -11.39
N VAL A 48 11.64 -18.61 -11.71
CA VAL A 48 10.74 -17.64 -11.11
C VAL A 48 9.68 -17.29 -12.14
N ILE A 49 8.42 -17.60 -11.82
CA ILE A 49 7.26 -17.27 -12.65
C ILE A 49 6.56 -16.05 -12.04
N VAL A 50 6.57 -14.93 -12.75
CA VAL A 50 5.91 -13.70 -12.32
C VAL A 50 4.58 -13.54 -13.04
N GLN A 51 3.50 -13.47 -12.26
CA GLN A 51 2.18 -13.13 -12.76
C GLN A 51 1.85 -11.67 -12.40
N PHE A 52 1.73 -10.81 -13.40
CA PHE A 52 1.28 -9.44 -13.21
C PHE A 52 -0.24 -9.31 -13.38
N SER A 53 -0.84 -8.35 -12.66
CA SER A 53 -2.14 -7.80 -13.03
C SER A 53 -1.99 -6.84 -14.21
N TYR A 54 -3.07 -6.59 -14.93
CA TYR A 54 -3.09 -5.68 -16.07
C TYR A 54 -4.43 -4.94 -16.20
N PRO A 55 -4.45 -3.73 -16.80
CA PRO A 55 -3.31 -3.01 -17.39
C PRO A 55 -2.37 -2.34 -16.38
N THR A 56 -2.72 -2.32 -15.09
CA THR A 56 -1.92 -1.73 -14.01
C THR A 56 -1.63 -2.72 -12.88
N ASP A 57 -0.64 -2.40 -12.05
CA ASP A 57 -0.52 -3.00 -10.71
C ASP A 57 -1.62 -2.48 -9.76
N GLU A 58 -1.60 -2.93 -8.49
CA GLU A 58 -2.61 -2.58 -7.50
C GLU A 58 -2.64 -1.09 -7.13
N VAL A 59 -1.50 -0.38 -7.30
CA VAL A 59 -1.35 1.04 -6.97
C VAL A 59 -1.49 1.90 -8.23
N GLY A 60 -1.83 1.31 -9.38
CA GLY A 60 -2.12 2.05 -10.61
C GLY A 60 -0.90 2.34 -11.49
N ASN A 61 0.29 1.81 -11.18
CA ASN A 61 1.40 1.88 -12.14
C ASN A 61 1.04 1.04 -13.37
N ARG A 62 1.20 1.64 -14.54
CA ARG A 62 0.78 1.05 -15.79
C ARG A 62 1.84 0.13 -16.38
N LEU A 63 1.40 -1.05 -16.79
CA LEU A 63 2.22 -2.06 -17.47
C LEU A 63 1.95 -2.09 -18.99
N LEU A 64 0.73 -1.75 -19.41
CA LEU A 64 0.29 -1.77 -20.83
C LEU A 64 -0.45 -0.48 -21.23
N PRO A 65 -0.40 -0.06 -22.51
CA PRO A 65 -1.19 1.07 -23.03
C PRO A 65 -2.71 0.88 -22.85
N ASP A 66 -3.45 2.00 -22.77
CA ASP A 66 -4.90 2.02 -22.46
C ASP A 66 -5.77 1.15 -23.38
N ASP A 67 -5.40 0.99 -24.66
CA ASP A 67 -6.18 0.22 -25.63
C ASP A 67 -5.50 -1.10 -26.06
N TYR A 68 -4.38 -1.44 -25.43
CA TYR A 68 -3.56 -2.56 -25.91
C TYR A 68 -4.27 -3.91 -25.72
N CYS A 69 -4.90 -4.12 -24.56
CA CYS A 69 -5.68 -5.33 -24.29
C CYS A 69 -6.83 -5.50 -25.29
N ASP A 70 -7.55 -4.41 -25.59
CA ASP A 70 -8.64 -4.41 -26.56
C ASP A 70 -8.13 -4.71 -27.97
N SER A 71 -6.97 -4.18 -28.35
CA SER A 71 -6.33 -4.48 -29.64
C SER A 71 -5.94 -5.95 -29.80
N LEU A 72 -5.68 -6.65 -28.69
CA LEU A 72 -5.43 -8.08 -28.65
C LEU A 72 -6.72 -8.92 -28.50
N GLY A 73 -7.88 -8.27 -28.33
CA GLY A 73 -9.16 -8.94 -28.05
C GLY A 73 -9.20 -9.62 -26.67
N LYS A 74 -8.35 -9.21 -25.73
CA LYS A 74 -8.19 -9.80 -24.40
C LYS A 74 -9.05 -9.04 -23.38
N ARG A 75 -9.78 -9.76 -22.54
CA ARG A 75 -10.61 -9.25 -21.44
C ARG A 75 -9.97 -9.54 -20.09
N PHE A 76 -10.45 -8.92 -19.01
CA PHE A 76 -9.87 -8.97 -17.65
C PHE A 76 -9.21 -10.30 -17.20
N GLY A 77 -9.75 -11.48 -17.53
CA GLY A 77 -9.19 -12.78 -17.12
C GLY A 77 -8.32 -13.50 -18.16
N ASP A 78 -8.15 -12.94 -19.36
CA ASP A 78 -7.38 -13.57 -20.42
C ASP A 78 -5.88 -13.44 -20.16
N VAL A 79 -5.11 -14.44 -20.60
CA VAL A 79 -3.66 -14.44 -20.45
C VAL A 79 -3.03 -13.60 -21.55
N ILE A 80 -2.13 -12.70 -21.15
CA ILE A 80 -1.20 -12.01 -22.05
C ILE A 80 0.20 -12.57 -21.80
N THR A 81 0.82 -13.16 -22.82
CA THR A 81 2.15 -13.78 -22.71
C THR A 81 3.24 -12.72 -22.57
N GLN A 82 4.45 -13.13 -22.16
CA GLN A 82 5.60 -12.22 -22.13
C GLN A 82 5.87 -11.60 -23.50
N GLU A 83 5.75 -12.38 -24.57
CA GLU A 83 5.99 -11.94 -25.95
C GLU A 83 4.97 -10.89 -26.39
N GLU A 84 3.67 -11.14 -26.14
CA GLU A 84 2.59 -10.18 -26.37
C GLU A 84 2.85 -8.89 -25.57
N ALA A 85 3.17 -9.01 -24.28
CA ALA A 85 3.40 -7.85 -23.42
C ALA A 85 4.66 -7.04 -23.82
N LEU A 86 5.74 -7.70 -24.27
CA LEU A 86 6.94 -7.04 -24.80
C LEU A 86 6.71 -6.39 -26.17
N ALA A 87 5.81 -6.95 -26.99
CA ALA A 87 5.45 -6.40 -28.30
C ALA A 87 4.73 -5.04 -28.16
N ALA A 88 4.10 -4.77 -27.02
CA ALA A 88 3.57 -3.44 -26.70
C ALA A 88 4.65 -2.35 -26.69
N ASN A 89 5.93 -2.72 -26.48
CA ASN A 89 7.09 -1.83 -26.37
C ASN A 89 6.82 -0.64 -25.41
N TYR A 90 6.10 -0.92 -24.32
CA TYR A 90 5.63 0.09 -23.39
C TYR A 90 6.69 0.38 -22.34
N ARG A 91 6.88 1.67 -22.06
CA ARG A 91 7.70 2.17 -20.96
C ARG A 91 6.81 3.00 -20.05
N HIS A 92 7.00 2.83 -18.75
CA HIS A 92 6.25 3.60 -17.76
C HIS A 92 6.40 5.11 -18.03
N PRO A 93 5.31 5.88 -18.06
CA PRO A 93 5.31 7.24 -18.60
C PRO A 93 6.14 8.20 -17.75
N ILE A 94 6.23 7.95 -16.44
CA ILE A 94 7.01 8.78 -15.51
C ILE A 94 8.48 8.34 -15.42
N THR A 95 8.73 7.04 -15.20
CA THR A 95 10.09 6.54 -14.92
C THR A 95 10.87 6.14 -16.19
N GLY A 96 10.20 5.97 -17.33
CA GLY A 96 10.79 5.52 -18.58
C GLY A 96 11.25 4.06 -18.59
N ILE A 97 10.85 3.27 -17.58
CA ILE A 97 11.27 1.88 -17.39
C ILE A 97 10.31 0.91 -18.07
N ASP A 98 10.86 -0.09 -18.75
CA ASP A 98 10.14 -1.30 -19.16
C ASP A 98 10.25 -2.33 -18.02
N TYR A 99 9.17 -2.47 -17.24
CA TYR A 99 9.18 -3.32 -16.05
C TYR A 99 9.20 -4.82 -16.36
N ILE A 100 8.68 -5.24 -17.51
CA ILE A 100 8.71 -6.64 -17.94
C ILE A 100 10.17 -7.05 -18.20
N ARG A 101 10.91 -6.20 -18.93
CA ARG A 101 12.35 -6.43 -19.15
C ARG A 101 13.13 -6.35 -17.86
N LEU A 102 12.92 -5.29 -17.06
CA LEU A 102 13.63 -5.10 -15.79
C LEU A 102 13.49 -6.32 -14.87
N TYR A 103 12.28 -6.82 -14.67
CA TYR A 103 12.07 -7.94 -13.74
C TYR A 103 12.64 -9.23 -14.30
N SER A 104 12.54 -9.44 -15.62
CA SER A 104 13.19 -10.60 -16.27
C SER A 104 14.70 -10.56 -16.10
N ASP A 105 15.32 -9.39 -16.26
CA ASP A 105 16.77 -9.19 -16.12
C ASP A 105 17.23 -9.39 -14.67
N ILE A 106 16.46 -8.91 -13.69
CA ILE A 106 16.76 -9.15 -12.26
C ILE A 106 16.77 -10.65 -11.94
N ILE A 107 15.75 -11.38 -12.39
CA ILE A 107 15.64 -12.82 -12.14
C ILE A 107 16.82 -13.58 -12.77
N LYS A 108 17.08 -13.31 -14.06
CA LYS A 108 18.19 -13.93 -14.81
C LYS A 108 19.55 -13.60 -14.21
N GLY A 109 19.70 -12.39 -13.65
CA GLY A 109 20.92 -11.96 -12.97
C GLY A 109 21.30 -12.82 -11.77
N GLU A 110 20.34 -13.47 -11.12
CA GLU A 110 20.56 -14.39 -9.99
C GLU A 110 20.66 -15.86 -10.43
N GLY A 111 20.67 -16.14 -11.74
CA GLY A 111 20.83 -17.47 -12.33
C GLY A 111 19.52 -18.23 -12.57
N ALA A 112 18.40 -17.77 -12.01
CA ALA A 112 17.11 -18.40 -12.20
C ALA A 112 16.56 -18.16 -13.61
N ARG A 113 15.79 -19.13 -14.13
CA ARG A 113 14.96 -18.92 -15.34
C ARG A 113 13.84 -17.93 -15.01
N SER A 114 13.50 -17.08 -15.98
CA SER A 114 12.45 -16.07 -15.84
C SER A 114 11.33 -16.38 -16.80
N GLU A 115 10.13 -16.51 -16.25
CA GLU A 115 8.88 -16.57 -17.00
C GLU A 115 7.94 -15.48 -16.49
N ILE A 116 7.33 -14.72 -17.39
CA ILE A 116 6.43 -13.63 -17.03
C ILE A 116 5.15 -13.73 -17.86
N PHE A 117 4.00 -13.59 -17.20
CA PHE A 117 2.73 -13.43 -17.90
C PHE A 117 1.83 -12.47 -17.14
N LEU A 118 0.79 -12.00 -17.83
CA LEU A 118 -0.17 -11.05 -17.29
C LEU A 118 -1.54 -11.75 -17.26
N CYS A 119 -2.16 -11.81 -16.08
CA CYS A 119 -3.51 -12.32 -15.88
C CYS A 119 -4.09 -11.78 -14.57
N ASN A 120 -5.30 -11.23 -14.56
CA ASN A 120 -5.91 -10.73 -13.32
C ASN A 120 -6.53 -11.82 -12.43
N ASP A 121 -6.59 -13.07 -12.90
CA ASP A 121 -7.02 -14.19 -12.08
C ASP A 121 -5.81 -14.87 -11.39
N PRO A 122 -5.63 -14.71 -10.07
CA PRO A 122 -4.46 -15.22 -9.36
C PRO A 122 -4.35 -16.75 -9.39
N VAL A 123 -5.44 -17.49 -9.65
CA VAL A 123 -5.35 -18.97 -9.65
C VAL A 123 -4.59 -19.52 -10.85
N ARG A 124 -4.37 -18.71 -11.90
CA ARG A 124 -3.61 -19.10 -13.10
C ARG A 124 -2.18 -19.52 -12.81
N ILE A 125 -1.56 -19.00 -11.75
CA ILE A 125 -0.20 -19.41 -11.36
C ILE A 125 -0.09 -20.92 -11.10
N GLY A 126 -1.19 -21.58 -10.72
CA GLY A 126 -1.24 -23.02 -10.48
C GLY A 126 -0.99 -23.87 -11.74
N GLU A 127 -1.16 -23.31 -12.94
CA GLU A 127 -0.92 -24.00 -14.21
C GLU A 127 0.57 -24.22 -14.51
N PHE A 128 1.46 -23.54 -13.78
CA PHE A 128 2.92 -23.59 -13.98
C PHE A 128 3.63 -24.60 -13.06
N GLU A 129 2.87 -25.41 -12.32
CA GLU A 129 3.39 -26.43 -11.40
C GLU A 129 4.41 -25.86 -10.40
N VAL A 130 4.11 -24.69 -9.85
CA VAL A 130 4.96 -24.03 -8.84
C VAL A 130 4.95 -24.81 -7.52
N GLU A 131 6.11 -24.92 -6.88
CA GLU A 131 6.25 -25.59 -5.58
C GLU A 131 5.88 -24.67 -4.41
N GLY A 132 5.94 -23.35 -4.63
CA GLY A 132 5.48 -22.35 -3.67
C GLY A 132 5.25 -20.99 -4.32
N VAL A 133 4.42 -20.16 -3.69
CA VAL A 133 4.05 -18.84 -4.20
C VAL A 133 4.32 -17.75 -3.16
N VAL A 134 4.93 -16.65 -3.62
CA VAL A 134 5.02 -15.38 -2.91
C VAL A 134 3.95 -14.43 -3.43
N VAL A 135 2.97 -14.12 -2.60
CA VAL A 135 1.90 -13.15 -2.84
C VAL A 135 2.46 -11.74 -2.58
N ALA A 136 2.61 -10.96 -3.65
CA ALA A 136 3.35 -9.71 -3.69
C ALA A 136 2.51 -8.44 -3.82
N ASP A 137 1.19 -8.55 -3.89
CA ASP A 137 0.32 -7.41 -3.65
C ASP A 137 0.41 -6.98 -2.17
N ILE A 138 0.15 -5.70 -1.92
CA ILE A 138 0.30 -5.03 -0.64
C ILE A 138 -1.05 -5.07 0.06
N HIS A 139 -2.10 -4.52 -0.56
CA HIS A 139 -3.37 -4.25 0.13
C HIS A 139 -4.33 -5.44 0.07
N LYS A 140 -4.24 -6.25 -0.99
CA LYS A 140 -5.14 -7.38 -1.24
C LYS A 140 -4.52 -8.74 -0.90
N ARG A 141 -3.31 -8.76 -0.36
CA ARG A 141 -2.51 -9.97 -0.07
C ARG A 141 -3.26 -11.10 0.61
N ASP A 142 -4.04 -10.83 1.65
CA ASP A 142 -4.76 -11.86 2.38
C ASP A 142 -5.91 -12.46 1.56
N GLN A 143 -6.56 -11.62 0.74
CA GLN A 143 -7.61 -12.06 -0.19
C GLN A 143 -7.01 -12.85 -1.36
N THR A 144 -5.89 -12.38 -1.91
CA THR A 144 -5.18 -13.05 -3.00
C THR A 144 -4.62 -14.39 -2.53
N LYS A 145 -3.99 -14.45 -1.36
CA LYS A 145 -3.53 -15.68 -0.72
C LYS A 145 -4.67 -16.68 -0.53
N SER A 146 -5.75 -16.26 0.11
CA SER A 146 -6.94 -17.10 0.32
C SER A 146 -7.51 -17.70 -0.97
N LYS A 147 -7.45 -16.96 -2.11
CA LYS A 147 -7.92 -17.48 -3.40
C LYS A 147 -7.02 -18.57 -3.97
N ILE A 148 -5.71 -18.39 -3.85
CA ILE A 148 -4.75 -19.33 -4.44
C ILE A 148 -4.52 -20.57 -3.60
N GLU A 149 -4.86 -20.57 -2.31
CA GLU A 149 -4.73 -21.75 -1.45
C GLU A 149 -5.42 -23.00 -2.02
N SER A 150 -6.46 -22.82 -2.84
CA SER A 150 -7.17 -23.91 -3.52
C SER A 150 -6.36 -24.60 -4.63
N VAL A 151 -5.38 -23.91 -5.22
CA VAL A 151 -4.55 -24.41 -6.34
C VAL A 151 -3.09 -24.58 -5.94
N VAL A 152 -2.57 -23.73 -5.05
CA VAL A 152 -1.22 -23.80 -4.48
C VAL A 152 -1.30 -23.51 -2.98
N PRO A 153 -1.46 -24.56 -2.14
CA PRO A 153 -1.57 -24.40 -0.69
C PRO A 153 -0.31 -23.81 -0.04
N ASN A 154 0.86 -24.07 -0.63
CA ASN A 154 2.16 -23.58 -0.13
C ASN A 154 2.40 -22.13 -0.57
N SER A 155 1.85 -21.18 0.19
CA SER A 155 1.96 -19.76 -0.14
C SER A 155 2.30 -18.89 1.07
N ILE A 156 3.10 -17.86 0.82
CA ILE A 156 3.45 -16.81 1.78
C ILE A 156 3.19 -15.44 1.17
N THR A 157 3.08 -14.41 2.00
CA THR A 157 3.02 -13.02 1.57
C THR A 157 4.37 -12.34 1.76
N LEU A 158 4.55 -11.15 1.20
CA LEU A 158 5.69 -10.29 1.55
C LEU A 158 5.75 -9.94 3.05
N GLN A 159 4.62 -9.95 3.75
CA GLN A 159 4.60 -9.74 5.19
C GLN A 159 5.29 -10.86 5.96
N ASP A 160 5.31 -12.08 5.42
CA ASP A 160 5.93 -13.21 6.08
C ASP A 160 7.47 -13.16 6.02
N ILE A 161 8.06 -12.47 5.05
CA ILE A 161 9.50 -12.43 4.87
C ILE A 161 10.10 -11.35 5.78
N CYS A 162 11.10 -11.70 6.60
CA CYS A 162 11.67 -10.81 7.63
C CYS A 162 10.65 -10.37 8.70
N SER A 163 9.63 -11.20 8.97
CA SER A 163 8.65 -10.96 10.05
C SER A 163 9.15 -11.33 11.45
N THR A 164 10.25 -12.09 11.52
CA THR A 164 10.87 -12.56 12.75
C THR A 164 12.39 -12.60 12.59
N GLY A 165 13.11 -12.84 13.69
CA GLY A 165 14.57 -12.91 13.70
C GLY A 165 15.23 -11.65 14.28
N PRO A 166 16.55 -11.47 14.08
CA PRO A 166 17.29 -10.35 14.68
C PRO A 166 16.92 -8.99 14.06
N VAL A 167 16.73 -8.96 12.73
CA VAL A 167 16.29 -7.79 11.96
C VAL A 167 14.93 -8.14 11.38
N TRP A 168 13.88 -7.49 11.86
CA TRP A 168 12.50 -7.84 11.55
C TRP A 168 11.56 -6.63 11.61
N SER A 169 10.39 -6.78 10.98
CA SER A 169 9.26 -5.85 11.04
C SER A 169 7.96 -6.65 11.13
N GLU A 170 6.93 -6.15 11.83
CA GLU A 170 5.57 -6.72 11.81
C GLU A 170 5.00 -6.78 10.38
N TRP A 171 5.54 -5.95 9.49
CA TRP A 171 5.17 -5.84 8.08
C TRP A 171 6.07 -6.67 7.15
N GLY A 172 7.01 -7.44 7.68
CA GLY A 172 7.97 -8.18 6.87
C GLY A 172 8.77 -7.26 5.95
N VAL A 173 8.73 -7.54 4.64
CA VAL A 173 9.31 -6.65 3.61
C VAL A 173 8.30 -5.70 2.97
N LEU A 174 7.03 -5.70 3.39
CA LEU A 174 6.07 -4.69 2.95
C LEU A 174 6.49 -3.31 3.44
N GLY A 175 6.31 -2.30 2.59
CA GLY A 175 6.73 -0.93 2.88
C GLY A 175 8.25 -0.76 3.04
N SER A 176 9.05 -1.77 2.63
CA SER A 176 10.50 -1.62 2.63
C SER A 176 10.99 -0.74 1.47
N ASN A 177 12.16 -0.14 1.65
CA ASN A 177 12.80 0.72 0.64
C ASN A 177 14.20 0.22 0.32
N LEU A 178 14.66 0.49 -0.91
CA LEU A 178 16.03 0.25 -1.34
C LEU A 178 17.00 1.00 -0.42
N SER A 179 18.01 0.29 0.08
CA SER A 179 19.14 0.88 0.79
C SER A 179 20.43 0.62 0.02
N ALA A 180 21.56 1.08 0.56
CA ALA A 180 22.85 0.91 -0.11
C ALA A 180 23.20 -0.58 -0.30
N GLY A 181 23.65 -0.93 -1.50
CA GLY A 181 24.03 -2.31 -1.84
C GLY A 181 22.83 -3.25 -1.90
N ASP A 182 22.97 -4.44 -1.30
CA ASP A 182 21.95 -5.50 -1.29
C ASP A 182 21.05 -5.47 -0.05
N HIS A 183 20.92 -4.29 0.58
CA HIS A 183 20.16 -4.07 1.79
C HIS A 183 18.82 -3.37 1.53
N LEU A 184 17.83 -3.72 2.34
CA LEU A 184 16.53 -3.07 2.40
C LEU A 184 16.37 -2.39 3.76
N LYS A 185 15.72 -1.22 3.77
CA LYS A 185 15.23 -0.59 4.98
C LYS A 185 13.80 -1.10 5.23
N LEU A 186 13.60 -1.92 6.26
CA LEU A 186 12.28 -2.44 6.63
C LEU A 186 11.40 -1.34 7.23
N ALA A 187 10.09 -1.53 7.18
CA ALA A 187 9.13 -0.70 7.90
C ALA A 187 9.44 -0.68 9.41
N PRO A 188 9.19 0.44 10.10
CA PRO A 188 9.52 0.58 11.51
C PRO A 188 8.79 -0.48 12.35
N ARG A 189 9.54 -1.21 13.17
CA ARG A 189 8.96 -2.17 14.11
C ARG A 189 8.47 -1.48 15.37
N GLN A 190 7.42 -2.02 15.99
CA GLN A 190 6.87 -1.50 17.25
C GLN A 190 6.61 0.01 17.20
N ALA A 191 6.13 0.51 16.07
CA ALA A 191 6.06 1.94 15.79
C ALA A 191 5.13 2.71 16.77
N ASP A 192 4.14 2.04 17.37
CA ASP A 192 3.33 2.61 18.45
C ASP A 192 4.17 2.97 19.68
N LEU A 193 5.08 2.08 20.12
CA LEU A 193 5.95 2.34 21.27
C LEU A 193 6.88 3.53 20.99
N VAL A 194 7.34 3.66 19.75
CA VAL A 194 8.14 4.81 19.32
C VAL A 194 7.30 6.10 19.38
N ALA A 195 6.05 6.06 18.92
CA ALA A 195 5.14 7.20 18.99
C ALA A 195 4.89 7.65 20.45
N GLU A 196 4.63 6.69 21.35
CA GLU A 196 4.43 6.94 22.78
C GLU A 196 5.69 7.52 23.45
N GLU A 197 6.87 7.00 23.12
CA GLU A 197 8.13 7.52 23.65
C GLU A 197 8.43 8.95 23.16
N ILE A 198 8.14 9.26 21.89
CA ILE A 198 8.26 10.62 21.37
C ILE A 198 7.27 11.55 22.09
N GLN A 199 6.02 11.13 22.27
CA GLN A 199 5.02 11.90 23.00
C GLN A 199 5.50 12.20 24.42
N ARG A 200 5.98 11.18 25.15
CA ARG A 200 6.49 11.32 26.52
C ARG A 200 7.62 12.34 26.60
N ARG A 201 8.60 12.27 25.69
CA ARG A 201 9.73 13.22 25.64
C ARG A 201 9.29 14.65 25.34
N VAL A 202 8.29 14.83 24.49
CA VAL A 202 7.74 16.17 24.18
C VAL A 202 7.03 16.75 25.41
N VAL A 203 6.26 15.93 26.13
CA VAL A 203 5.61 16.36 27.38
C VAL A 203 6.65 16.73 28.44
N GLU A 204 7.65 15.89 28.67
CA GLU A 204 8.70 16.12 29.67
C GLU A 204 9.59 17.32 29.34
N GLY A 205 10.01 17.44 28.08
CA GLY A 205 10.95 18.47 27.64
C GLY A 205 10.29 19.83 27.36
N LEU A 206 9.04 19.85 26.89
CA LEU A 206 8.38 21.07 26.42
C LEU A 206 7.07 21.40 27.15
N ASN A 207 6.59 20.52 28.03
CA ASN A 207 5.30 20.65 28.72
C ASN A 207 4.14 20.88 27.73
N LYS A 208 4.16 20.16 26.60
CA LYS A 208 3.12 20.20 25.57
C LYS A 208 2.50 18.82 25.40
N GLN A 209 1.17 18.77 25.55
CA GLN A 209 0.38 17.60 25.21
C GLN A 209 0.20 17.54 23.69
N VAL A 210 0.71 16.48 23.08
CA VAL A 210 0.66 16.23 21.63
C VAL A 210 0.26 14.80 21.38
N GLU A 211 -0.22 14.51 20.18
CA GLU A 211 -0.36 13.14 19.68
C GLU A 211 0.68 12.93 18.59
N VAL A 212 1.18 11.70 18.44
CA VAL A 212 2.28 11.37 17.52
C VAL A 212 1.83 10.28 16.56
N ILE A 213 2.18 10.46 15.28
CA ILE A 213 1.98 9.47 14.21
C ILE A 213 3.33 9.19 13.57
N ILE A 214 3.71 7.92 13.51
CA ILE A 214 4.76 7.41 12.62
C ILE A 214 4.05 7.05 11.30
N TYR A 215 4.13 7.94 10.32
CA TYR A 215 3.43 7.79 9.05
C TYR A 215 4.29 7.08 8.00
N GLY A 216 3.63 6.41 7.06
CA GLY A 216 4.18 5.90 5.81
C GLY A 216 3.61 6.69 4.63
N ASP A 217 3.54 6.05 3.47
CA ASP A 217 2.98 6.62 2.25
C ASP A 217 1.53 7.15 2.43
N GLY A 218 1.22 8.26 1.76
CA GLY A 218 -0.09 8.91 1.82
C GLY A 218 -1.16 8.27 0.94
N ALA A 219 -2.43 8.40 1.32
CA ALA A 219 -3.56 7.89 0.56
C ALA A 219 -3.96 8.79 -0.64
N TYR A 220 -2.99 9.41 -1.33
CA TYR A 220 -3.23 10.32 -2.46
C TYR A 220 -3.25 9.58 -3.79
N ARG A 221 -4.27 9.85 -4.62
CA ARG A 221 -4.33 9.41 -6.01
C ARG A 221 -4.06 10.59 -6.93
N ASP A 222 -2.99 10.53 -7.71
CA ASP A 222 -2.74 11.54 -8.73
C ASP A 222 -3.84 11.46 -9.80
N PRO A 223 -4.64 12.52 -9.98
CA PRO A 223 -5.72 12.52 -10.97
C PRO A 223 -5.22 12.47 -12.41
N SER A 224 -3.95 12.82 -12.66
CA SER A 224 -3.37 12.85 -14.02
C SER A 224 -2.90 11.48 -14.45
N THR A 225 -2.19 10.77 -13.58
CA THR A 225 -1.58 9.48 -13.88
C THR A 225 -2.43 8.29 -13.42
N GLY A 226 -3.34 8.53 -12.47
CA GLY A 226 -4.16 7.51 -11.83
C GLY A 226 -3.42 6.68 -10.78
N ILE A 227 -2.12 6.96 -10.56
CA ILE A 227 -1.25 6.27 -9.61
C ILE A 227 -1.65 6.68 -8.19
N TYR A 228 -1.73 5.69 -7.32
CA TYR A 228 -1.94 5.82 -5.90
C TYR A 228 -0.58 5.81 -5.21
N GLU A 229 -0.24 6.90 -4.52
CA GLU A 229 1.00 7.05 -3.76
C GLU A 229 0.93 6.29 -2.44
N LEU A 230 0.45 5.04 -2.46
CA LEU A 230 0.31 4.17 -1.30
C LEU A 230 0.99 2.83 -1.60
N ALA A 231 2.32 2.80 -1.56
CA ALA A 231 3.11 1.57 -1.69
C ALA A 231 3.51 0.97 -0.33
N ASP A 232 3.15 1.63 0.77
CA ASP A 232 3.15 1.06 2.11
C ASP A 232 1.85 0.31 2.42
N PRO A 233 1.87 -0.69 3.32
CA PRO A 233 0.67 -1.46 3.67
C PRO A 233 -0.35 -0.67 4.49
N VAL A 234 0.05 0.46 5.08
CA VAL A 234 -0.75 1.36 5.88
C VAL A 234 -0.21 2.78 5.75
N THR A 235 -1.07 3.78 5.93
CA THR A 235 -0.65 5.19 5.98
C THR A 235 0.02 5.56 7.31
N ALA A 236 -0.35 4.86 8.39
CA ALA A 236 0.17 5.11 9.74
C ALA A 236 0.67 3.78 10.34
N PHE A 237 2.00 3.67 10.47
CA PHE A 237 2.65 2.51 11.07
C PHE A 237 2.50 2.48 12.59
N GLY A 238 2.51 3.66 13.23
CA GLY A 238 2.40 3.79 14.68
C GLY A 238 1.65 5.04 15.08
N VAL A 239 0.79 4.94 16.09
CA VAL A 239 -0.03 6.05 16.58
C VAL A 239 -0.12 6.04 18.11
N THR A 240 -0.12 7.22 18.72
CA THR A 240 -0.48 7.33 20.13
C THR A 240 -1.95 6.90 20.34
N SER A 241 -2.22 6.29 21.50
CA SER A 241 -3.51 5.62 21.78
C SER A 241 -4.74 6.52 21.63
N ARG A 242 -4.61 7.84 21.85
CA ARG A 242 -5.70 8.81 21.72
C ARG A 242 -6.07 9.11 20.26
N LEU A 243 -5.28 8.73 19.26
CA LEU A 243 -5.68 8.87 17.86
C LEU A 243 -6.33 7.61 17.30
N ARG A 244 -6.13 6.47 17.94
CA ARG A 244 -6.62 5.18 17.44
C ARG A 244 -8.14 5.09 17.45
N GLY A 245 -8.72 4.71 16.32
CA GLY A 245 -10.16 4.47 16.18
C GLY A 245 -11.00 5.75 16.15
N PHE A 246 -10.36 6.90 15.93
CA PHE A 246 -11.04 8.17 15.78
C PHE A 246 -11.33 8.45 14.31
N TYR A 247 -12.55 8.93 14.06
CA TYR A 247 -13.01 9.22 12.71
C TYR A 247 -13.36 10.71 12.60
N ARG A 248 -12.96 11.31 11.50
CA ARG A 248 -13.49 12.60 11.08
C ARG A 248 -14.85 12.36 10.45
N CYS A 249 -15.90 12.78 11.14
CA CYS A 249 -17.26 12.82 10.63
C CYS A 249 -17.52 14.15 9.93
N GLY A 250 -18.26 14.12 8.82
CA GLY A 250 -18.66 15.33 8.11
C GLY A 250 -19.99 15.85 8.63
N PHE A 251 -20.09 17.16 8.81
CA PHE A 251 -21.36 17.86 8.98
C PHE A 251 -21.64 18.62 7.68
N LYS A 252 -22.82 18.43 7.08
CA LYS A 252 -23.20 19.18 5.88
C LYS A 252 -23.60 20.61 6.22
N TYR A 253 -22.62 21.41 6.62
CA TYR A 253 -22.80 22.81 6.99
C TYR A 253 -23.58 23.58 5.93
N LYS A 254 -23.17 23.46 4.65
CA LYS A 254 -23.84 24.12 3.53
C LYS A 254 -25.29 23.68 3.37
N TYR A 255 -25.58 22.39 3.48
CA TYR A 255 -26.97 21.90 3.39
C TYR A 255 -27.84 22.49 4.50
N VAL A 256 -27.35 22.50 5.74
CA VAL A 256 -28.10 23.05 6.87
C VAL A 256 -28.33 24.56 6.69
N VAL A 257 -27.33 25.31 6.21
CA VAL A 257 -27.48 26.72 5.83
C VAL A 257 -28.55 26.88 4.75
N ASP A 258 -28.46 26.12 3.65
CA ASP A 258 -29.37 26.21 2.51
C ASP A 258 -30.81 25.84 2.92
N SER A 259 -30.99 24.81 3.76
CA SER A 259 -32.29 24.41 4.30
C SER A 259 -32.88 25.49 5.21
N CYS A 260 -32.10 26.04 6.14
CA CYS A 260 -32.58 27.09 7.04
C CYS A 260 -32.92 28.38 6.27
N PHE A 261 -32.13 28.70 5.24
CA PHE A 261 -32.41 29.82 4.35
C PHE A 261 -33.69 29.59 3.53
N ALA A 262 -33.92 28.37 3.01
CA ALA A 262 -35.15 28.00 2.32
C ALA A 262 -36.40 28.03 3.24
N GLU A 263 -36.23 27.77 4.54
CA GLU A 263 -37.25 27.95 5.58
C GLU A 263 -37.51 29.42 5.94
N GLY A 264 -36.76 30.37 5.36
CA GLY A 264 -36.92 31.80 5.58
C GLY A 264 -36.28 32.33 6.87
N LYS A 265 -35.38 31.56 7.50
CA LYS A 265 -34.67 31.98 8.71
C LYS A 265 -33.69 33.12 8.40
N SER A 266 -33.56 34.07 9.33
CA SER A 266 -32.59 35.15 9.25
C SER A 266 -31.16 34.64 9.53
N LEU A 267 -30.14 35.36 9.06
CA LEU A 267 -28.73 34.98 9.28
C LEU A 267 -28.39 34.72 10.77
N PRO A 268 -28.86 35.54 11.74
CA PRO A 268 -28.63 35.26 13.16
C PRO A 268 -29.28 33.95 13.64
N GLU A 269 -30.47 33.60 13.13
CA GLU A 269 -31.16 32.35 13.47
C GLU A 269 -30.44 31.14 12.86
N ILE A 270 -29.95 31.28 11.62
CA ILE A 270 -29.13 30.25 10.96
C ILE A 270 -27.84 30.00 11.75
N GLU A 271 -27.14 31.05 12.19
CA GLU A 271 -25.93 30.92 13.00
C GLU A 271 -26.21 30.26 14.35
N ALA A 272 -27.31 30.60 15.02
CA ALA A 272 -27.73 29.98 16.27
C ALA A 272 -28.04 28.48 16.09
N ASP A 273 -28.79 28.12 15.03
CA ASP A 273 -29.12 26.73 14.70
C ASP A 273 -27.87 25.91 14.36
N LEU A 274 -26.91 26.50 13.65
CA LEU A 274 -25.64 25.85 13.33
C LEU A 274 -24.78 25.64 14.58
N GLN A 275 -24.69 26.62 15.47
CA GLN A 275 -23.97 26.45 16.73
C GLN A 275 -24.60 25.38 17.64
N ALA A 276 -25.94 25.32 17.68
CA ALA A 276 -26.65 24.28 18.41
C ALA A 276 -26.41 22.89 17.80
N LYS A 277 -26.35 22.79 16.47
CA LYS A 277 -26.11 21.53 15.75
C LYS A 277 -24.64 21.08 15.79
N MET A 278 -23.66 21.98 15.67
CA MET A 278 -22.23 21.65 15.63
C MET A 278 -21.67 20.99 16.92
N GLY A 279 -22.42 21.02 18.03
CA GLY A 279 -22.07 20.37 19.30
C GLY A 279 -22.76 19.03 19.58
N ALA A 280 -23.65 18.56 18.70
CA ALA A 280 -24.44 17.33 18.92
C ALA A 280 -23.78 16.09 18.29
N GLU A 281 -23.93 14.93 18.94
CA GLU A 281 -23.66 13.63 18.32
C GLU A 281 -24.81 13.31 17.35
N PHE A 282 -24.51 13.28 16.06
CA PHE A 282 -25.50 12.92 15.05
C PHE A 282 -25.46 11.42 14.75
N ALA A 283 -26.63 10.80 14.69
CA ALA A 283 -26.77 9.46 14.15
C ALA A 283 -26.32 9.44 12.68
N GLN A 284 -25.66 8.37 12.24
CA GLN A 284 -25.04 8.26 10.92
C GLN A 284 -26.04 8.46 9.75
N ASP A 285 -27.32 8.19 10.02
CA ASP A 285 -28.44 8.27 9.09
C ASP A 285 -29.25 9.58 9.22
N SER A 286 -28.74 10.57 9.97
CA SER A 286 -29.32 11.90 9.95
C SER A 286 -29.07 12.57 8.60
N LEU A 287 -30.05 13.33 8.09
CA LEU A 287 -29.93 14.11 6.86
C LEU A 287 -28.67 15.01 6.86
N GLU A 288 -28.27 15.47 8.05
CA GLU A 288 -27.10 16.30 8.32
C GLU A 288 -25.74 15.59 8.12
N THR A 289 -25.69 14.26 8.25
CA THR A 289 -24.47 13.44 8.10
C THR A 289 -24.49 12.50 6.91
N GLU A 290 -25.67 12.25 6.31
CA GLU A 290 -25.90 11.34 5.19
C GLU A 290 -24.96 11.63 4.01
N GLY A 291 -24.33 10.63 3.42
CA GLY A 291 -23.43 10.83 2.27
C GLY A 291 -22.03 11.37 2.61
N THR A 292 -21.68 11.51 3.90
CA THR A 292 -20.28 11.68 4.31
C THR A 292 -19.71 10.33 4.76
N THR A 293 -18.71 9.80 4.06
CA THR A 293 -18.00 8.59 4.51
C THR A 293 -17.03 8.98 5.62
N PRO A 294 -17.18 8.44 6.86
CA PRO A 294 -16.23 8.70 7.93
C PRO A 294 -14.83 8.26 7.51
N ARG A 295 -13.82 9.08 7.79
CA ARG A 295 -12.42 8.77 7.48
C ARG A 295 -11.64 8.70 8.78
N ARG A 296 -10.75 7.71 8.91
CA ARG A 296 -9.87 7.63 10.08
C ARG A 296 -9.00 8.87 10.14
N VAL A 297 -8.88 9.45 11.33
CA VAL A 297 -8.11 10.68 11.51
C VAL A 297 -6.63 10.41 11.28
N GLU A 298 -6.11 9.26 11.71
CA GLU A 298 -4.73 8.89 11.44
C GLU A 298 -4.41 8.85 9.93
N ASP A 299 -5.29 8.26 9.12
CA ASP A 299 -5.10 8.18 7.66
C ASP A 299 -5.07 9.56 7.00
N ILE A 300 -5.95 10.47 7.44
CA ILE A 300 -6.00 11.84 6.93
C ILE A 300 -4.72 12.60 7.29
N ILE A 301 -4.31 12.53 8.56
CA ILE A 301 -3.15 13.28 9.04
C ILE A 301 -1.86 12.73 8.43
N ALA A 302 -1.72 11.40 8.35
CA ALA A 302 -0.60 10.74 7.70
C ALA A 302 -0.49 11.15 6.22
N SER A 303 -1.61 11.10 5.49
CA SER A 303 -1.62 11.52 4.08
C SER A 303 -1.28 12.99 3.89
N LEU A 304 -1.74 13.86 4.79
CA LEU A 304 -1.36 15.27 4.75
C LEU A 304 0.13 15.47 5.04
N ALA A 305 0.67 14.73 6.02
CA ALA A 305 2.08 14.79 6.36
C ALA A 305 2.95 14.31 5.19
N ASP A 306 2.60 13.19 4.57
CA ASP A 306 3.29 12.65 3.41
C ASP A 306 3.29 13.61 2.21
N LEU A 307 2.14 14.23 1.89
CA LEU A 307 2.07 15.26 0.84
C LEU A 307 2.99 16.47 1.10
N VAL A 308 3.29 16.77 2.37
CA VAL A 308 4.19 17.85 2.76
C VAL A 308 5.65 17.41 2.74
N SER A 309 5.97 16.21 3.23
CA SER A 309 7.35 15.70 3.24
C SER A 309 7.83 15.23 1.88
N GLY A 310 6.90 14.76 1.03
CA GLY A 310 7.18 14.16 -0.26
C GLY A 310 7.88 12.80 -0.17
N SER A 311 8.02 12.14 -1.31
CA SER A 311 8.64 10.83 -1.46
C SER A 311 10.18 10.87 -1.59
N ALA A 312 10.76 12.07 -1.70
CA ALA A 312 12.20 12.26 -1.75
C ALA A 312 12.76 12.43 -0.32
N ASP A 313 13.99 11.96 -0.10
CA ASP A 313 14.78 12.13 1.14
C ASP A 313 15.17 13.61 1.39
N ALA A 314 14.21 14.54 1.29
CA ALA A 314 14.39 15.98 1.46
C ALA A 314 14.59 16.40 2.93
N ALA A 315 15.13 15.49 3.76
CA ALA A 315 15.45 15.70 5.16
C ALA A 315 14.31 16.35 5.99
N THR A 316 13.04 16.07 5.66
CA THR A 316 11.88 16.58 6.41
C THR A 316 11.23 15.46 7.23
N PRO A 317 11.86 15.00 8.34
CA PRO A 317 11.38 13.85 9.11
C PRO A 317 10.20 14.16 10.04
N LEU A 318 9.70 15.40 10.06
CA LEU A 318 8.69 15.83 11.04
C LEU A 318 7.77 16.91 10.48
N VAL A 319 6.47 16.62 10.49
CA VAL A 319 5.39 17.54 10.12
C VAL A 319 4.53 17.82 11.37
N ILE A 320 4.25 19.09 11.65
CA ILE A 320 3.37 19.50 12.76
C ILE A 320 1.98 19.81 12.22
N CYS A 321 1.03 18.94 12.48
CA CYS A 321 -0.38 19.13 12.12
C CYS A 321 -1.14 19.77 13.30
N LYS A 322 -1.80 20.91 13.07
CA LYS A 322 -2.60 21.63 14.08
C LYS A 322 -4.07 21.67 13.71
N GLY A 323 -4.95 21.74 14.71
CA GLY A 323 -6.40 21.91 14.53
C GLY A 323 -7.19 20.62 14.30
N PHE A 324 -6.54 19.45 14.30
CA PHE A 324 -7.24 18.17 14.10
C PHE A 324 -7.93 17.65 15.36
N LEU A 325 -7.39 17.91 16.56
CA LEU A 325 -7.88 17.34 17.82
C LEU A 325 -9.19 17.96 18.36
N GLY A 326 -9.55 19.17 17.90
CA GLY A 326 -10.73 19.90 18.39
C GLY A 326 -12.06 19.42 17.82
N SER A 327 -12.05 18.63 16.74
CA SER A 327 -13.24 18.17 16.02
C SER A 327 -13.40 16.65 16.02
N ILE A 328 -12.74 15.95 16.95
CA ILE A 328 -12.67 14.49 16.93
C ILE A 328 -13.71 13.88 17.88
N GLN A 329 -14.59 13.02 17.34
CA GLN A 329 -15.52 12.21 18.11
C GLN A 329 -15.06 10.75 18.14
N ARG A 330 -15.09 10.12 19.32
CA ARG A 330 -14.71 8.72 19.52
C ARG A 330 -15.88 7.84 19.08
N ARG A 331 -15.68 6.92 18.13
CA ARG A 331 -16.67 5.87 17.88
C ARG A 331 -16.48 4.75 18.91
N LYS A 332 -17.58 4.36 19.56
CA LYS A 332 -17.69 3.06 20.21
C LYS A 332 -17.97 2.00 19.15
#